data_AF-A0A6P6VIR4-F1
#
_entry.id   AF-A0A6P6VIR4-F1
#
_cell.length_a   1.000
_cell.length_b   1.000
_cell.length_c   1.000
_cell.angle_alpha   90.00
_cell.angle_beta   90.00
_cell.angle_gamma   90.00
#
_symmetry.space_group_name_H-M   'P 1'
#
loop_
_entity.id
_entity.type
_entity.pdbx_description
1 polymer ?
#
loop_
_entity_poly.entity_id
_entity_poly.type
_entity_poly.pdbx_seq_one_letter_code
_entity_poly.pdbx_strand_id
1 'polypeptide(L)'
;MSSGSFYIPRDNPLRAQGEDANFVLPRRQTFGVADGVGSWAGKGIDSGEEYSRKLMPSTIFAIMNQKHPINPRKALNEAFYKTNAKGSGLYDIRLAEEIKRDVEPEDVIVAGTDGLFDNVHDGELEELWKAKRLETLGVLAARLVI
;
A
#
# COMPACT_ATOMS: atom_id res chain seq x y z
N MET A 1 8.30 16.58 -1.24
CA MET A 1 7.41 15.57 -1.82
C MET A 1 5.98 16.08 -1.74
N SER A 2 5.35 16.32 -2.89
CA SER A 2 3.88 16.35 -2.96
C SER A 2 3.39 14.92 -3.07
N SER A 3 2.27 14.57 -2.44
CA SER A 3 1.81 13.19 -2.37
C SER A 3 0.30 13.10 -2.19
N GLY A 4 -0.30 12.08 -2.78
CA GLY A 4 -1.70 11.71 -2.58
C GLY A 4 -1.87 10.20 -2.70
N SER A 5 -3.02 9.70 -2.29
CA SER A 5 -3.42 8.31 -2.54
C SER A 5 -4.89 8.27 -2.98
N PHE A 6 -5.23 7.21 -3.71
CA PHE A 6 -6.58 6.90 -4.11
C PHE A 6 -6.80 5.40 -3.93
N TYR A 7 -8.01 4.99 -3.58
CA TYR A 7 -8.33 3.60 -3.30
C TYR A 7 -9.71 3.24 -3.81
N ILE A 8 -9.79 2.14 -4.56
CA ILE A 8 -11.04 1.56 -5.03
C ILE A 8 -11.07 0.10 -4.59
N PRO A 9 -11.94 -0.26 -3.63
CA PRO A 9 -12.10 -1.65 -3.24
C PRO A 9 -12.80 -2.43 -4.35
N ARG A 10 -12.48 -3.72 -4.47
CA ARG A 10 -13.27 -4.65 -5.29
C ARG A 10 -14.72 -4.65 -4.81
N ASP A 11 -15.66 -4.68 -5.75
CA ASP A 11 -17.09 -4.76 -5.42
C ASP A 11 -17.39 -6.10 -4.70
N ASN A 12 -17.65 -6.01 -3.41
CA ASN A 12 -18.00 -7.13 -2.57
C ASN A 12 -18.87 -6.65 -1.40
N PRO A 13 -20.18 -7.00 -1.37
CA PRO A 13 -21.08 -6.57 -0.31
C PRO A 13 -20.65 -7.01 1.09
N LEU A 14 -19.95 -8.14 1.21
CA LEU A 14 -19.45 -8.65 2.49
C LEU A 14 -18.16 -7.96 2.94
N ARG A 15 -17.47 -7.27 2.02
CA ARG A 15 -16.17 -6.62 2.23
C ARG A 15 -16.10 -5.30 1.51
N ALA A 16 -17.00 -4.39 1.83
CA ALA A 16 -17.11 -3.09 1.15
C ALA A 16 -15.83 -2.23 1.25
N GLN A 17 -14.97 -2.49 2.23
CA GLN A 17 -13.68 -1.79 2.40
C GLN A 17 -12.52 -2.47 1.62
N GLY A 18 -12.78 -3.59 0.94
CA GLY A 18 -11.76 -4.42 0.29
C GLY A 18 -10.74 -5.01 1.27
N GLU A 19 -9.65 -5.51 0.72
CA GLU A 19 -8.63 -6.26 1.46
C GLU A 19 -7.32 -5.48 1.61
N ASP A 20 -7.18 -4.37 0.88
CA ASP A 20 -5.97 -3.57 0.88
C ASP A 20 -6.04 -2.44 1.91
N ALA A 21 -4.89 -1.85 2.18
CA ALA A 21 -4.77 -0.63 2.95
C ALA A 21 -3.56 0.17 2.48
N ASN A 22 -3.60 1.49 2.65
CA ASN A 22 -2.46 2.36 2.39
C ASN A 22 -2.36 3.47 3.43
N PHE A 23 -1.21 4.16 3.44
CA PHE A 23 -1.07 5.45 4.09
C PHE A 23 -0.12 6.35 3.32
N VAL A 24 -0.29 7.67 3.52
CA VAL A 24 0.65 8.70 3.09
C VAL A 24 0.97 9.58 4.30
N LEU A 25 2.25 9.78 4.58
CA LEU A 25 2.75 10.58 5.70
C LEU A 25 3.78 11.61 5.22
N PRO A 26 3.33 12.74 4.64
CA PRO A 26 4.21 13.72 3.99
C PRO A 26 5.29 14.29 4.91
N ARG A 27 4.93 14.50 6.20
CA ARG A 27 5.86 15.03 7.22
C ARG A 27 7.06 14.13 7.50
N ARG A 28 6.93 12.83 7.24
CA ARG A 28 8.01 11.85 7.39
C ARG A 28 8.57 11.41 6.05
N GLN A 29 8.06 11.95 4.94
CA GLN A 29 8.39 11.56 3.56
C GLN A 29 8.24 10.05 3.33
N THR A 30 7.16 9.47 3.85
CA THR A 30 6.88 8.04 3.73
C THR A 30 5.45 7.78 3.29
N PHE A 31 5.26 6.69 2.57
CA PHE A 31 3.97 6.10 2.26
C PHE A 31 4.11 4.58 2.33
N GLY A 32 2.99 3.87 2.38
CA GLY A 32 2.98 2.41 2.39
C GLY A 32 1.69 1.88 1.81
N VAL A 33 1.78 0.69 1.21
CA VAL A 33 0.66 -0.06 0.64
C VAL A 33 0.75 -1.49 1.18
N ALA A 34 -0.38 -2.08 1.51
CA ALA A 34 -0.50 -3.48 1.89
C ALA A 34 -1.67 -4.12 1.16
N ASP A 35 -1.40 -5.30 0.64
CA ASP A 35 -2.33 -6.14 -0.10
C ASP A 35 -2.84 -7.26 0.80
N GLY A 36 -4.16 -7.35 0.95
CA GLY A 36 -4.77 -8.41 1.75
C GLY A 36 -5.09 -9.63 0.90
N VAL A 37 -4.48 -10.78 1.23
CA VAL A 37 -4.70 -12.02 0.47
C VAL A 37 -6.15 -12.54 0.60
N GLY A 38 -6.96 -12.39 -0.44
CA GLY A 38 -8.39 -12.75 -0.40
C GLY A 38 -8.70 -14.23 -0.11
N SER A 39 -7.77 -15.14 -0.37
CA SER A 39 -7.92 -16.58 -0.08
C SER A 39 -8.14 -16.89 1.42
N TRP A 40 -7.84 -15.95 2.33
CA TRP A 40 -8.19 -16.07 3.75
C TRP A 40 -9.70 -16.12 4.01
N ALA A 41 -10.53 -15.70 3.06
CA ALA A 41 -11.99 -15.81 3.12
C ALA A 41 -12.47 -17.24 3.36
N GLY A 42 -11.84 -18.23 2.73
CA GLY A 42 -12.20 -19.65 2.90
C GLY A 42 -12.02 -20.16 4.32
N LYS A 43 -11.28 -19.43 5.17
CA LYS A 43 -11.08 -19.71 6.60
C LYS A 43 -11.90 -18.78 7.50
N GLY A 44 -12.82 -18.00 6.94
CA GLY A 44 -13.62 -17.01 7.67
C GLY A 44 -12.82 -15.82 8.20
N ILE A 45 -11.64 -15.54 7.61
CA ILE A 45 -10.77 -14.44 8.00
C ILE A 45 -10.92 -13.30 6.98
N ASP A 46 -11.19 -12.09 7.48
CA ASP A 46 -11.10 -10.86 6.69
C ASP A 46 -9.64 -10.41 6.65
N SER A 47 -8.97 -10.62 5.52
CA SER A 47 -7.54 -10.30 5.37
C SER A 47 -7.27 -8.80 5.43
N GLY A 48 -8.21 -7.97 4.99
CA GLY A 48 -8.09 -6.53 5.09
C GLY A 48 -8.12 -6.06 6.53
N GLU A 49 -9.06 -6.54 7.33
CA GLU A 49 -9.18 -6.14 8.74
C GLU A 49 -8.08 -6.75 9.60
N GLU A 50 -7.77 -8.04 9.39
CA GLU A 50 -6.84 -8.77 10.25
C GLU A 50 -5.37 -8.48 9.91
N TYR A 51 -5.03 -8.12 8.67
CA TYR A 51 -3.64 -7.86 8.27
C TYR A 51 -3.44 -6.43 7.78
N SER A 52 -3.95 -6.06 6.60
CA SER A 52 -3.61 -4.81 5.92
C SER A 52 -3.93 -3.58 6.76
N ARG A 53 -5.17 -3.48 7.26
CA ARG A 53 -5.66 -2.36 8.07
C ARG A 53 -5.09 -2.33 9.50
N LYS A 54 -4.51 -3.42 10.01
CA LYS A 54 -3.75 -3.40 11.28
C LYS A 54 -2.27 -3.07 11.08
N LEU A 55 -1.68 -3.54 9.98
CA LEU A 55 -0.27 -3.34 9.66
C LEU A 55 0.02 -1.86 9.32
N MET A 56 -0.80 -1.22 8.49
CA MET A 56 -0.58 0.17 8.07
C MET A 56 -0.53 1.18 9.24
N PRO A 57 -1.51 1.26 10.16
CA PRO A 57 -1.43 2.17 11.30
C PRO A 57 -0.31 1.80 12.28
N SER A 58 0.01 0.51 12.43
CA SER A 58 1.14 0.06 13.25
C SER A 58 2.48 0.52 12.66
N THR A 59 2.59 0.52 11.33
CA THR A 59 3.75 1.02 10.59
C THR A 59 3.88 2.53 10.74
N ILE A 60 2.78 3.28 10.64
CA ILE A 60 2.77 4.72 10.95
C ILE A 60 3.29 4.96 12.37
N PHE A 61 2.81 4.22 13.36
CA PHE A 61 3.27 4.36 14.75
C PHE A 61 4.77 4.08 14.89
N ALA A 62 5.29 3.03 14.24
CA ALA A 62 6.71 2.73 14.25
C ALA A 62 7.55 3.83 13.59
N ILE A 63 7.12 4.34 12.42
CA ILE A 63 7.76 5.47 11.73
C ILE A 63 7.80 6.71 12.63
N MET A 64 6.69 7.02 13.30
CA MET A 64 6.59 8.22 14.15
C MET A 64 7.56 8.21 15.33
N ASN A 65 7.93 7.02 15.82
CA ASN A 65 8.89 6.84 16.92
C ASN A 65 10.36 6.73 16.45
N GLN A 66 10.61 6.71 15.14
CA GLN A 66 11.97 6.70 14.60
C GLN A 66 12.51 8.12 14.38
N LYS A 67 13.83 8.25 14.53
CA LYS A 67 14.60 9.42 14.08
C LYS A 67 14.78 9.36 12.57
N HIS A 68 14.92 10.51 11.93
CA HIS A 68 15.29 10.58 10.52
C HIS A 68 16.79 10.24 10.31
N PRO A 69 17.16 9.62 9.16
CA PRO A 69 16.27 9.11 8.11
C PRO A 69 15.48 7.87 8.58
N ILE A 70 14.27 7.70 8.05
CA ILE A 70 13.41 6.56 8.40
C ILE A 70 14.03 5.27 7.87
N ASN A 71 13.97 4.19 8.66
CA ASN A 71 14.35 2.85 8.23
C ASN A 71 13.07 2.03 7.97
N PRO A 72 12.69 1.80 6.70
CA PRO A 72 11.44 1.14 6.36
C PRO A 72 11.37 -0.30 6.89
N ARG A 73 12.46 -1.06 6.77
CA ARG A 73 12.55 -2.45 7.27
C ARG A 73 12.31 -2.50 8.78
N LYS A 74 12.93 -1.61 9.55
CA LYS A 74 12.73 -1.53 11.00
C LYS A 74 11.27 -1.19 11.32
N ALA A 75 10.69 -0.19 10.65
CA ALA A 75 9.31 0.21 10.88
C ALA A 75 8.32 -0.94 10.60
N LEU A 76 8.54 -1.64 9.48
CA LEU A 76 7.72 -2.76 9.06
C LEU A 76 7.85 -3.95 10.00
N ASN A 77 9.07 -4.27 10.46
CA ASN A 77 9.30 -5.31 11.47
C ASN A 77 8.59 -5.00 12.80
N GLU A 78 8.75 -3.77 13.32
CA GLU A 78 8.09 -3.34 14.56
C GLU A 78 6.56 -3.41 14.43
N ALA A 79 6.02 -2.97 13.30
CA ALA A 79 4.60 -3.03 13.01
C ALA A 79 4.09 -4.47 12.95
N PHE A 80 4.80 -5.34 12.23
CA PHE A 80 4.44 -6.74 12.05
C PHE A 80 4.35 -7.47 13.39
N TYR A 81 5.35 -7.33 14.26
CA TYR A 81 5.33 -7.95 15.59
C TYR A 81 4.24 -7.37 16.50
N LYS A 82 3.84 -6.12 16.29
CA LYS A 82 2.76 -5.47 17.05
C LYS A 82 1.37 -5.89 16.60
N THR A 83 1.18 -6.18 15.31
CA THR A 83 -0.13 -6.50 14.73
C THR A 83 -0.71 -7.83 15.25
N ASN A 84 0.14 -8.79 15.67
CA ASN A 84 -0.26 -10.08 16.25
C ASN A 84 -1.45 -10.76 15.53
N ALA A 85 -1.48 -10.65 14.20
CA ALA A 85 -2.58 -11.19 13.41
C ALA A 85 -2.54 -12.71 13.38
N LYS A 86 -3.71 -13.36 13.32
CA LYS A 86 -3.82 -14.82 13.19
C LYS A 86 -2.99 -15.29 12.00
N GLY A 87 -2.23 -16.38 12.10
CA GLY A 87 -1.45 -16.91 10.96
C GLY A 87 -0.23 -16.08 10.52
N SER A 88 0.01 -14.91 11.09
CA SER A 88 1.19 -14.07 10.78
C SER A 88 2.52 -14.79 11.03
N GLY A 89 2.60 -15.71 12.00
CA GLY A 89 3.81 -16.49 12.28
C GLY A 89 4.26 -17.44 11.15
N LEU A 90 3.47 -17.60 10.08
CA LEU A 90 3.86 -18.36 8.87
C LEU A 90 4.65 -17.51 7.86
N TYR A 91 4.65 -16.19 8.01
CA TYR A 91 5.32 -15.26 7.10
C TYR A 91 6.46 -14.57 7.83
N ASP A 92 7.63 -14.58 7.22
CA ASP A 92 8.82 -14.01 7.81
C ASP A 92 9.16 -12.70 7.10
N ILE A 93 8.89 -11.58 7.75
CA ILE A 93 9.25 -10.26 7.24
C ILE A 93 10.77 -10.10 6.99
N ARG A 94 11.61 -10.97 7.57
CA ARG A 94 13.05 -11.02 7.25
C ARG A 94 13.33 -11.37 5.79
N LEU A 95 12.39 -12.01 5.09
CA LEU A 95 12.48 -12.30 3.66
C LEU A 95 12.15 -11.10 2.78
N ALA A 96 11.69 -9.97 3.34
CA ALA A 96 11.41 -8.78 2.56
C ALA A 96 12.66 -8.27 1.84
N GLU A 97 12.53 -7.99 0.55
CA GLU A 97 13.55 -7.33 -0.26
C GLU A 97 13.63 -5.84 0.11
N GLU A 98 14.84 -5.28 0.16
CA GLU A 98 15.05 -3.85 0.35
C GLU A 98 15.86 -3.32 -0.82
N ILE A 99 15.24 -2.41 -1.56
CA ILE A 99 15.84 -1.75 -2.71
C ILE A 99 16.00 -0.27 -2.36
N LYS A 100 17.16 0.29 -2.68
CA LYS A 100 17.45 1.72 -2.55
C LYS A 100 17.71 2.29 -3.92
N ARG A 101 17.10 3.43 -4.21
CA ARG A 101 17.28 4.20 -5.45
C ARG A 101 17.44 5.65 -5.07
N ASP A 102 18.38 6.32 -5.72
CA ASP A 102 18.49 7.76 -5.65
C ASP A 102 17.35 8.38 -6.46
N VAL A 103 16.83 9.51 -5.98
CA VAL A 103 15.74 10.25 -6.61
C VAL A 103 16.13 11.71 -6.76
N GLU A 104 15.71 12.32 -7.86
CA GLU A 104 15.98 13.71 -8.20
C GLU A 104 14.69 14.57 -8.07
N PRO A 105 14.81 15.90 -7.94
CA PRO A 105 13.66 16.78 -8.09
C PRO A 105 12.92 16.50 -9.41
N GLU A 106 11.59 16.52 -9.37
CA GLU A 106 10.67 16.15 -10.48
C GLU A 106 10.47 14.65 -10.73
N ASP A 107 11.18 13.77 -10.01
CA ASP A 107 10.88 12.34 -10.07
C ASP A 107 9.47 12.03 -9.53
N VAL A 108 8.80 11.10 -10.20
CA VAL A 108 7.47 10.61 -9.82
C VAL A 108 7.59 9.16 -9.36
N ILE A 109 7.11 8.92 -8.14
CA ILE A 109 7.02 7.57 -7.57
C ILE A 109 5.55 7.16 -7.58
N VAL A 110 5.25 6.06 -8.27
CA VAL A 110 3.92 5.42 -8.26
C VAL A 110 4.05 4.08 -7.54
N ALA A 111 3.11 3.80 -6.64
CA ALA A 111 3.01 2.53 -5.94
C ALA A 111 1.54 2.12 -5.82
N GLY A 112 1.30 0.81 -5.84
CA GLY A 112 -0.03 0.20 -5.77
C GLY A 112 0.09 -1.29 -5.46
N THR A 113 -1.06 -1.94 -5.24
CA THR A 113 -1.15 -3.41 -5.14
C THR A 113 -1.17 -4.05 -6.52
N ASP A 114 -1.19 -5.38 -6.58
CA ASP A 114 -1.24 -6.12 -7.85
C ASP A 114 -2.46 -5.70 -8.69
N GLY A 115 -3.59 -5.41 -8.05
CA GLY A 115 -4.81 -4.94 -8.70
C GLY A 115 -4.64 -3.66 -9.53
N LEU A 116 -3.63 -2.81 -9.28
CA LEU A 116 -3.31 -1.69 -10.17
C LEU A 116 -2.52 -2.16 -11.39
N PHE A 117 -1.41 -2.87 -11.17
CA PHE A 117 -0.43 -3.19 -12.20
C PHE A 117 -0.82 -4.38 -13.09
N ASP A 118 -1.77 -5.20 -12.64
CA ASP A 118 -2.43 -6.20 -13.49
C ASP A 118 -3.35 -5.56 -14.55
N ASN A 119 -3.77 -4.31 -14.32
CA ASN A 119 -4.83 -3.65 -15.07
C ASN A 119 -4.38 -2.36 -15.79
N VAL A 120 -3.18 -1.84 -15.53
CA VAL A 120 -2.65 -0.64 -16.18
C VAL A 120 -1.24 -0.91 -16.69
N HIS A 121 -1.01 -0.63 -17.97
CA HIS A 121 0.31 -0.77 -18.58
C HIS A 121 1.15 0.51 -18.46
N ASP A 122 2.48 0.39 -18.52
CA ASP A 122 3.42 1.50 -18.35
C ASP A 122 3.11 2.70 -19.27
N GLY A 123 2.73 2.44 -20.52
CA GLY A 123 2.37 3.49 -21.49
C GLY A 123 1.15 4.31 -21.05
N GLU A 124 0.17 3.70 -20.40
CA GLU A 124 -1.02 4.38 -19.89
C GLU A 124 -0.68 5.23 -18.65
N LEU A 125 0.20 4.74 -17.77
CA LEU A 125 0.72 5.52 -16.64
C LEU A 125 1.46 6.77 -17.13
N GLU A 126 2.29 6.64 -18.15
CA GLU A 126 2.99 7.78 -18.75
C GLU A 126 2.04 8.80 -19.36
N GLU A 127 1.02 8.36 -20.10
CA GLU A 127 0.02 9.25 -20.70
C GLU A 127 -0.76 10.03 -19.64
N LEU A 128 -1.15 9.37 -18.55
CA LEU A 128 -1.85 10.01 -17.43
C LEU A 128 -1.01 11.09 -16.77
N TRP A 129 0.28 10.79 -16.55
CA TRP A 129 1.22 11.77 -16.03
C TRP A 129 1.37 12.97 -16.97
N LYS A 130 1.63 12.71 -18.27
CA LYS A 130 1.79 13.75 -19.30
C LYS A 130 0.55 14.64 -19.41
N ALA A 131 -0.63 14.07 -19.23
CA ALA A 131 -1.90 14.80 -19.26
C ALA A 131 -2.12 15.71 -18.03
N LYS A 132 -1.21 15.72 -17.04
CA LYS A 132 -1.31 16.47 -15.75
C LYS A 132 -2.66 16.29 -15.05
N ARG A 133 -3.26 15.12 -15.27
CA ARG A 133 -4.64 14.83 -14.94
C ARG A 133 -4.66 14.04 -13.63
N LEU A 134 -4.32 14.72 -12.53
CA LEU A 134 -4.32 14.12 -11.19
C LEU A 134 -5.72 13.60 -10.79
N GLU A 135 -6.78 14.26 -11.27
CA GLU A 135 -8.17 13.78 -11.12
C GLU A 135 -8.47 12.50 -11.91
N THR A 136 -7.65 12.16 -12.92
CA THR A 136 -7.89 11.03 -13.82
C THR A 136 -7.23 9.74 -13.34
N LEU A 137 -6.25 9.79 -12.42
CA LEU A 137 -5.73 8.58 -11.77
C LEU A 137 -6.81 7.87 -10.94
N GLY A 138 -7.68 8.63 -10.27
CA GLY A 138 -8.85 8.06 -9.59
C GLY A 138 -9.94 7.58 -10.55
N VAL A 139 -10.11 8.25 -11.69
CA VAL A 139 -11.07 7.86 -12.74
C VAL A 139 -10.62 6.62 -13.52
N LEU A 140 -9.31 6.41 -13.69
CA LEU A 140 -8.80 5.21 -14.37
C LEU A 140 -8.88 4.00 -13.46
N ALA A 141 -8.54 4.14 -12.17
CA ALA A 141 -8.84 3.10 -11.19
C ALA A 141 -10.35 2.72 -11.25
N ALA A 142 -11.25 3.68 -11.46
CA ALA A 142 -12.69 3.42 -11.56
C ALA A 142 -13.10 2.80 -12.92
N ARG A 143 -12.31 2.99 -13.99
CA ARG A 143 -12.53 2.37 -15.31
C ARG A 143 -12.09 0.92 -15.39
N LEU A 144 -11.24 0.46 -14.47
CA LEU A 144 -10.75 -0.92 -14.38
C LEU A 144 -11.69 -1.83 -13.59
N VAL A 145 -12.82 -1.29 -13.12
CA VAL A 145 -13.93 -2.07 -12.57
C VAL A 145 -14.85 -2.48 -13.73
N ILE A 146 -14.40 -3.44 -14.54
CA ILE A 146 -15.26 -4.28 -15.38
C ILE A 146 -14.82 -5.73 -15.19
#